data_AF-A0A9E4MST3-F1
#
_entry.id   AF-A0A9E4MST3-F1
#
_cell.length_a   1.000
_cell.length_b   1.000
_cell.length_c   1.000
_cell.angle_alpha   90.00
_cell.angle_beta   90.00
_cell.angle_gamma   90.00
#
_symmetry.space_group_name_H-M   'P 1'
#
loop_
_entity.id
_entity.type
_entity.pdbx_description
1 polymer ?
#
loop_
_entity_poly.entity_id
_entity_poly.type
_entity_poly.pdbx_seq_one_letter_code
_entity_poly.pdbx_strand_id
1 'polypeptide(L)'
;MTQQPSSNNLSLLERLKQFLKKVESKQNLISAVVGITSIIGAIAAAIIFIMKPQAAIPSTPPGNCSGFLVYIPADSDTINNLQSKIDCYRDRIANNPKDAVPYTNLGEAERRLANIKNHRTNKRLNELEAAKKHHLTAQGLDPKLKEVKQGLELVNTEIEDLHQKKTWLKPEMLVKSVEGIATARAVRT
;
A
#
# COMPACT_ATOMS: atom_id res chain seq x y z
N MET A 1 -3.48 5.91 64.08
CA MET A 1 -3.43 6.22 62.64
C MET A 1 -4.85 6.47 62.16
N THR A 2 -5.21 7.71 61.86
CA THR A 2 -6.48 8.05 61.20
C THR A 2 -6.22 9.23 60.26
N GLN A 3 -6.31 8.95 58.96
CA GLN A 3 -6.15 9.92 57.88
C GLN A 3 -7.40 10.80 57.77
N GLN A 4 -7.16 12.10 57.67
CA GLN A 4 -8.16 13.12 57.35
C GLN A 4 -8.35 13.16 55.82
N PRO A 5 -9.60 13.15 55.30
CA PRO A 5 -9.83 13.09 53.86
C PRO A 5 -9.58 14.45 53.18
N SER A 6 -8.74 14.44 52.14
CA SER A 6 -8.41 15.60 51.29
C SER A 6 -9.61 16.01 50.44
N SER A 7 -9.93 17.31 50.51
CA SER A 7 -11.16 17.99 50.10
C SER A 7 -11.35 18.20 48.59
N ASN A 8 -10.66 17.45 47.72
CA ASN A 8 -10.62 17.78 46.29
C ASN A 8 -11.74 17.11 45.46
N ASN A 9 -12.36 16.05 45.97
CA ASN A 9 -13.41 15.31 45.25
C ASN A 9 -14.80 15.92 45.40
N LEU A 10 -15.02 16.73 46.45
CA LEU A 10 -16.33 17.37 46.71
C LEU A 10 -16.64 18.47 45.68
N SER A 11 -15.61 19.17 45.19
CA SER A 11 -15.69 20.21 44.16
C SER A 11 -16.12 19.65 42.80
N LEU A 12 -15.64 18.45 42.46
CA LEU A 12 -15.83 17.86 41.14
C LEU A 12 -17.27 17.31 40.99
N LEU A 13 -17.80 16.72 42.06
CA LEU A 13 -19.15 16.18 42.10
C LEU A 13 -20.20 17.29 41.99
N GLU A 14 -19.95 18.45 42.60
CA GLU A 14 -20.88 19.59 42.56
C GLU A 14 -20.81 20.34 41.24
N ARG A 15 -19.63 20.36 40.60
CA ARG A 15 -19.48 20.78 39.20
C ARG A 15 -20.21 19.82 38.25
N LEU A 16 -20.15 18.51 38.50
CA LEU A 16 -20.84 17.52 37.68
C LEU A 16 -22.37 17.67 37.80
N LYS A 17 -22.89 17.87 39.02
CA LYS A 17 -24.32 18.13 39.24
C LYS A 17 -24.79 19.42 38.57
N GLN A 18 -24.00 20.51 38.64
CA GLN A 18 -24.33 21.74 37.93
C GLN A 18 -24.33 21.56 36.40
N PHE A 19 -23.40 20.76 35.85
CA PHE A 19 -23.37 20.44 34.43
C PHE A 19 -24.56 19.57 34.01
N LEU A 20 -24.89 18.52 34.77
CA LEU A 20 -26.03 17.66 34.47
C LEU A 20 -27.36 18.44 34.53
N LYS A 21 -27.52 19.34 35.51
CA LYS A 21 -28.68 20.23 35.61
C LYS A 21 -28.78 21.20 34.42
N LYS A 22 -27.66 21.51 33.76
CA LYS A 22 -27.61 22.37 32.58
C LYS A 22 -27.92 21.62 31.28
N VAL A 23 -27.83 20.28 31.26
CA VAL A 23 -28.04 19.43 30.08
C VAL A 23 -29.51 19.05 29.87
N GLU A 24 -30.39 19.20 30.88
CA GLU A 24 -31.84 18.97 30.73
C GLU A 24 -32.61 20.10 30.01
N SER A 25 -31.95 21.18 29.61
CA SER A 25 -32.56 22.19 28.73
C SER A 25 -32.49 21.73 27.28
N LYS A 26 -33.61 21.17 26.78
CA LYS A 26 -33.78 20.43 25.52
C LYS A 26 -33.54 21.19 24.19
N GLN A 27 -32.55 22.09 24.10
CA GLN A 27 -32.27 22.79 22.84
C GLN A 27 -30.80 22.88 22.40
N ASN A 28 -29.81 22.32 23.13
CA ASN A 28 -28.40 22.40 22.72
C ASN A 28 -27.65 21.04 22.76
N LEU A 29 -28.26 19.97 22.23
CA LEU A 29 -27.60 18.66 22.11
C LEU A 29 -26.56 18.59 20.96
N ILE A 30 -26.57 19.55 20.03
CA ILE A 30 -25.76 19.47 18.81
C ILE A 30 -24.30 19.95 19.03
N SER A 31 -24.04 20.84 20.00
CA SER A 31 -22.69 21.37 20.24
C SER A 31 -21.86 20.60 21.27
N ALA A 32 -22.46 19.67 22.03
CA ALA A 32 -21.75 18.83 23.00
C ALA A 32 -21.11 17.57 22.38
N VAL A 33 -21.55 17.14 21.19
CA VAL A 33 -20.97 15.99 20.47
C VAL A 33 -19.60 16.31 19.87
N VAL A 34 -19.31 17.60 19.61
CA VAL A 34 -18.03 18.04 19.02
C VAL A 34 -16.89 18.10 20.06
N GLY A 35 -17.20 18.18 21.35
CA GLY A 35 -16.18 18.22 22.41
C GLY A 35 -15.59 16.85 22.81
N ILE A 36 -16.29 15.75 22.53
CA ILE A 36 -15.90 14.40 23.00
C ILE A 36 -15.09 13.63 21.95
N THR A 37 -15.19 13.96 20.65
CA THR A 37 -14.39 13.32 19.60
C THR A 37 -12.91 13.77 19.60
N SER A 38 -12.59 14.94 20.16
CA SER A 38 -11.21 15.45 20.19
C SER A 38 -10.30 14.76 21.21
N ILE A 39 -10.83 14.07 22.22
CA ILE A 39 -10.00 13.43 23.27
C ILE A 39 -9.79 11.94 22.98
N ILE A 40 -10.72 11.28 22.27
CA ILE A 40 -10.59 9.86 21.91
C ILE A 40 -9.68 9.66 20.68
N GLY A 41 -9.56 10.66 19.79
CA GLY A 41 -8.68 10.59 18.61
C GLY A 41 -7.18 10.61 18.92
N ALA A 42 -6.75 11.24 20.04
CA ALA A 42 -5.34 11.33 20.41
C ALA A 42 -4.82 10.06 21.13
N ILE A 43 -5.70 9.30 21.79
CA ILE A 43 -5.31 8.11 22.56
C ILE A 43 -5.32 6.84 21.67
N ALA A 44 -6.20 6.77 20.67
CA ALA A 44 -6.24 5.63 19.75
C ALA A 44 -5.00 5.53 18.83
N ALA A 45 -4.40 6.66 18.44
CA ALA A 45 -3.19 6.65 17.62
C ALA A 45 -1.94 6.20 18.42
N ALA A 46 -1.89 6.47 19.72
CA ALA A 46 -0.78 6.05 20.58
C ALA A 46 -0.84 4.55 20.93
N ILE A 47 -2.05 3.96 21.06
CA ILE A 47 -2.20 2.54 21.41
C ILE A 47 -2.07 1.62 20.18
N ILE A 48 -2.53 2.04 18.99
CA ILE A 48 -2.37 1.24 17.76
C ILE A 48 -0.90 1.16 17.29
N PHE A 49 -0.05 2.12 17.69
CA PHE A 49 1.40 2.04 17.44
C PHE A 49 2.13 1.05 18.36
N ILE A 50 1.55 0.68 19.50
CA ILE A 50 2.19 -0.19 20.52
C ILE A 50 1.77 -1.67 20.36
N MET A 51 0.68 -1.97 19.65
CA MET A 51 0.14 -3.34 19.50
C MET A 51 0.00 -3.81 18.05
N LYS A 52 1.00 -3.58 17.20
CA LYS A 52 1.20 -4.48 16.06
C LYS A 52 1.90 -5.73 16.61
N PRO A 53 1.29 -6.93 16.54
CA PRO A 53 2.07 -8.14 16.71
C PRO A 53 3.10 -8.10 15.59
N GLN A 54 4.38 -7.99 15.94
CA GLN A 54 5.44 -8.48 15.10
C GLN A 54 5.09 -9.95 14.89
N ALA A 55 4.47 -10.26 13.74
CA ALA A 55 4.62 -11.58 13.17
C ALA A 55 6.11 -11.87 13.26
N ALA A 56 6.46 -12.89 14.04
CA ALA A 56 7.85 -13.24 14.33
C ALA A 56 8.62 -13.20 13.02
N ILE A 57 9.45 -12.17 12.87
CA ILE A 57 10.35 -12.04 11.74
C ILE A 57 11.29 -13.24 11.92
N PRO A 58 11.36 -14.18 10.96
CA PRO A 58 12.31 -15.28 11.07
C PRO A 58 13.69 -14.68 11.33
N SER A 59 14.27 -14.99 12.48
CA SER A 59 15.50 -14.39 13.03
C SER A 59 16.77 -14.87 12.32
N THR A 60 16.65 -15.26 11.06
CA THR A 60 17.77 -15.34 10.13
C THR A 60 17.62 -14.14 9.21
N PRO A 61 18.56 -13.18 9.20
CA PRO A 61 18.58 -12.12 8.19
C PRO A 61 18.34 -12.79 6.83
N PRO A 62 17.34 -12.37 6.04
CA PRO A 62 17.21 -12.90 4.69
C PRO A 62 18.58 -12.75 4.02
N GLY A 63 19.08 -13.86 3.49
CA GLY A 63 20.41 -13.96 2.90
C GLY A 63 20.70 -12.78 2.00
N ASN A 64 21.96 -12.36 1.93
CA ASN A 64 22.39 -11.09 1.35
C ASN A 64 21.49 -10.63 0.17
N CYS A 65 20.94 -9.43 0.29
CA CYS A 65 20.04 -8.86 -0.71
C CYS A 65 20.84 -7.94 -1.64
N SER A 66 22.00 -8.46 -2.07
CA SER A 66 22.98 -7.74 -2.86
C SER A 66 22.77 -7.98 -4.35
N GLY A 67 23.29 -7.07 -5.16
CA GLY A 67 23.15 -7.10 -6.62
C GLY A 67 21.81 -6.57 -7.11
N PHE A 68 21.69 -6.45 -8.42
CA PHE A 68 20.47 -5.97 -9.07
C PHE A 68 19.61 -7.12 -9.59
N LEU A 69 18.34 -7.13 -9.23
CA LEU A 69 17.41 -8.16 -9.68
C LEU A 69 17.16 -8.11 -11.19
N VAL A 70 17.28 -6.93 -11.81
CA VAL A 70 17.00 -6.75 -13.25
C VAL A 70 17.84 -7.68 -14.16
N TYR A 71 19.01 -8.10 -13.68
CA TYR A 71 19.91 -9.01 -14.42
C TYR A 71 19.73 -10.49 -14.09
N ILE A 72 18.93 -10.82 -13.08
CA ILE A 72 18.72 -12.21 -12.64
C ILE A 72 17.48 -12.76 -13.34
N PRO A 73 17.53 -13.90 -14.04
CA PRO A 73 16.35 -14.49 -14.66
C PRO A 73 15.26 -14.79 -13.61
N ALA A 74 14.00 -14.74 -14.04
CA ALA A 74 12.83 -14.95 -13.16
C ALA A 74 12.41 -16.43 -13.05
N ASP A 75 13.18 -17.35 -13.62
CA ASP A 75 12.88 -18.77 -13.74
C ASP A 75 12.81 -19.52 -12.39
N SER A 76 13.54 -19.03 -11.39
CA SER A 76 13.55 -19.57 -10.03
C SER A 76 12.73 -18.74 -9.02
N ASP A 77 12.05 -17.69 -9.48
CA ASP A 77 11.30 -16.82 -8.59
C ASP A 77 10.06 -17.54 -8.05
N THR A 78 9.97 -17.62 -6.72
CA THR A 78 8.77 -18.06 -6.00
C THR A 78 8.15 -16.90 -5.24
N ILE A 79 6.85 -16.97 -4.97
CA ILE A 79 6.14 -15.96 -4.16
C ILE A 79 6.87 -15.71 -2.83
N ASN A 80 7.27 -16.79 -2.14
CA ASN A 80 7.94 -16.70 -0.84
C ASN A 80 9.33 -16.07 -0.95
N ASN A 81 10.10 -16.42 -1.99
CA ASN A 81 11.42 -15.84 -2.21
C ASN A 81 11.31 -14.33 -2.49
N LEU A 82 10.41 -13.93 -3.39
CA LEU A 82 10.20 -12.53 -3.73
C LEU A 82 9.70 -11.72 -2.52
N GLN A 83 8.81 -12.30 -1.70
CA GLN A 83 8.33 -11.64 -0.48
C GLN A 83 9.47 -11.40 0.51
N SER A 84 10.35 -12.40 0.70
CA SER A 84 11.55 -12.28 1.53
C SER A 84 12.51 -11.20 1.01
N LYS A 85 12.70 -11.11 -0.32
CA LYS A 85 13.51 -10.05 -0.93
C LYS A 85 12.90 -8.66 -0.72
N ILE A 86 11.59 -8.53 -0.89
CA ILE A 86 10.86 -7.27 -0.63
C ILE A 86 11.08 -6.81 0.81
N ASP A 87 10.95 -7.70 1.78
CA ASP A 87 11.14 -7.35 3.19
C ASP A 87 12.58 -6.90 3.45
N CYS A 88 13.56 -7.59 2.86
CA CYS A 88 14.95 -7.16 2.97
C CYS A 88 15.25 -5.81 2.34
N TYR A 89 14.70 -5.50 1.15
CA TYR A 89 14.90 -4.19 0.52
C TYR A 89 14.24 -3.08 1.33
N ARG A 90 13.08 -3.34 1.95
CA ARG A 90 12.44 -2.41 2.89
C ARG A 90 13.33 -2.13 4.09
N ASP A 91 13.98 -3.14 4.65
CA ASP A 91 14.93 -2.95 5.74
C ASP A 91 16.15 -2.12 5.29
N ARG A 92 16.69 -2.36 4.09
CA ARG A 92 17.78 -1.51 3.56
C ARG A 92 17.35 -0.07 3.34
N ILE A 93 16.14 0.17 2.83
CA ILE A 93 15.56 1.51 2.68
C ILE A 93 15.41 2.20 4.04
N ALA A 94 14.93 1.48 5.07
CA ALA A 94 14.78 2.03 6.41
C ALA A 94 16.12 2.46 7.01
N ASN A 95 17.18 1.69 6.75
CA ASN A 95 18.53 2.01 7.23
C ASN A 95 19.23 3.10 6.39
N ASN A 96 18.99 3.15 5.08
CA ASN A 96 19.55 4.16 4.18
C ASN A 96 18.55 4.58 3.09
N PRO A 97 17.69 5.57 3.36
CA PRO A 97 16.64 5.98 2.42
C PRO A 97 17.17 6.77 1.21
N LYS A 98 18.47 7.10 1.17
CA LYS A 98 19.10 7.79 0.03
C LYS A 98 19.79 6.81 -0.94
N ASP A 99 19.83 5.52 -0.60
CA ASP A 99 20.36 4.50 -1.49
C ASP A 99 19.33 4.17 -2.58
N ALA A 100 19.67 4.45 -3.84
CA ALA A 100 18.80 4.15 -4.99
C ALA A 100 18.68 2.63 -5.28
N VAL A 101 19.66 1.83 -4.86
CA VAL A 101 19.74 0.40 -5.19
C VAL A 101 18.58 -0.41 -4.58
N PRO A 102 18.28 -0.29 -3.27
CA PRO A 102 17.11 -0.94 -2.67
C PRO A 102 15.78 -0.57 -3.31
N TYR A 103 15.58 0.69 -3.70
CA TYR A 103 14.36 1.09 -4.40
C TYR A 103 14.23 0.46 -5.79
N THR A 104 15.35 0.38 -6.53
CA THR A 104 15.40 -0.29 -7.83
C THR A 104 15.01 -1.76 -7.70
N ASN A 105 15.60 -2.45 -6.73
CA ASN A 105 15.34 -3.87 -6.52
C ASN A 105 13.96 -4.14 -5.91
N LEU A 106 13.45 -3.24 -5.08
CA LEU A 106 12.10 -3.34 -4.53
C LEU A 106 11.05 -3.26 -5.65
N GLY A 107 11.19 -2.28 -6.57
CA GLY A 107 10.32 -2.19 -7.74
C GLY A 107 10.35 -3.45 -8.60
N GLU A 108 11.54 -3.98 -8.86
CA GLU A 108 11.72 -5.19 -9.67
C GLU A 108 11.15 -6.44 -8.99
N ALA A 109 11.34 -6.60 -7.67
CA ALA A 109 10.77 -7.71 -6.91
C ALA A 109 9.23 -7.66 -6.88
N GLU A 110 8.65 -6.46 -6.69
CA GLU A 110 7.20 -6.26 -6.71
C GLU A 110 6.61 -6.52 -8.10
N ARG A 111 7.28 -6.09 -9.17
CA ARG A 111 6.88 -6.37 -10.56
C ARG A 111 6.80 -7.88 -10.82
N ARG A 112 7.86 -8.62 -10.49
CA ARG A 112 7.91 -10.09 -10.62
C ARG A 112 6.82 -10.75 -9.80
N LEU A 113 6.59 -10.28 -8.59
CA LEU A 113 5.59 -10.84 -7.68
C LEU A 113 4.16 -10.65 -8.24
N ALA A 114 3.86 -9.47 -8.78
CA ALA A 114 2.59 -9.18 -9.44
C ALA A 114 2.34 -10.11 -10.64
N ASN A 115 3.40 -10.44 -11.39
CA ASN A 115 3.32 -11.31 -12.55
C ASN A 115 3.07 -12.78 -12.17
N ILE A 116 3.68 -13.27 -11.10
CA ILE A 116 3.51 -14.66 -10.64
C ILE A 116 2.14 -14.88 -9.98
N LYS A 117 1.63 -13.87 -9.26
CA LYS A 117 0.38 -13.99 -8.48
C LYS A 117 -0.90 -14.18 -9.32
N ASN A 118 -0.79 -14.18 -10.66
CA ASN A 118 -1.88 -14.39 -11.63
C ASN A 118 -3.19 -13.68 -11.24
N HIS A 119 -3.09 -12.40 -10.90
CA HIS A 119 -4.21 -11.63 -10.41
C HIS A 119 -5.14 -11.14 -11.53
N ARG A 120 -6.39 -10.78 -11.17
CA ARG A 120 -7.27 -10.00 -12.06
C ARG A 120 -6.55 -8.76 -12.56
N THR A 121 -6.75 -8.40 -13.83
CA THR A 121 -6.03 -7.32 -14.54
C THR A 121 -5.92 -6.02 -13.73
N ASN A 122 -7.02 -5.53 -13.15
CA ASN A 122 -7.00 -4.28 -12.38
C ASN A 122 -6.14 -4.38 -11.10
N LYS A 123 -6.11 -5.55 -10.44
CA LYS A 123 -5.28 -5.75 -9.26
C LYS A 123 -3.80 -5.78 -9.64
N ARG A 124 -3.46 -6.53 -10.70
CA ARG A 124 -2.09 -6.57 -11.22
C ARG A 124 -1.60 -5.19 -11.65
N LEU A 125 -2.45 -4.40 -12.31
CA LEU A 125 -2.14 -3.02 -12.70
C LEU A 125 -1.78 -2.14 -11.48
N ASN A 126 -2.58 -2.20 -10.41
CA ASN A 126 -2.28 -1.44 -9.19
C ASN A 126 -0.94 -1.85 -8.55
N GLU A 127 -0.59 -3.14 -8.59
CA GLU A 127 0.68 -3.64 -8.07
C GLU A 127 1.87 -3.21 -8.95
N LEU A 128 1.72 -3.20 -10.28
CA LEU A 128 2.73 -2.70 -11.20
C LEU A 128 2.95 -1.19 -11.07
N GLU A 129 1.90 -0.41 -10.83
CA GLU A 129 2.03 1.04 -10.57
C GLU A 129 2.77 1.31 -9.25
N ALA A 130 2.57 0.47 -8.24
CA ALA A 130 3.36 0.53 -7.00
C ALA A 130 4.85 0.25 -7.26
N ALA A 131 5.15 -0.81 -8.04
CA ALA A 131 6.51 -1.13 -8.46
C ALA A 131 7.17 0.02 -9.23
N LYS A 132 6.43 0.62 -10.18
CA LYS A 132 6.88 1.78 -10.95
C LYS A 132 7.23 2.98 -10.07
N LYS A 133 6.44 3.25 -9.03
CA LYS A 133 6.72 4.33 -8.06
C LYS A 133 8.07 4.13 -7.36
N HIS A 134 8.44 2.90 -7.01
CA HIS A 134 9.75 2.63 -6.43
C HIS A 134 10.89 2.89 -7.43
N HIS A 135 10.74 2.52 -8.69
CA HIS A 135 11.71 2.88 -9.72
C HIS A 135 11.82 4.39 -9.94
N LEU A 136 10.71 5.13 -9.94
CA LEU A 136 10.72 6.60 -10.03
C LEU A 136 11.43 7.24 -8.83
N THR A 137 11.26 6.66 -7.63
CA THR A 137 11.98 7.10 -6.44
C THR A 137 13.49 6.86 -6.60
N ALA A 138 13.88 5.68 -7.06
CA ALA A 138 15.28 5.37 -7.38
C ALA A 138 15.86 6.32 -8.43
N GLN A 139 15.09 6.66 -9.47
CA GLN A 139 15.50 7.59 -10.51
C GLN A 139 15.76 9.00 -9.96
N GLY A 140 14.92 9.45 -9.03
CA GLY A 140 15.10 10.74 -8.36
C GLY A 140 16.35 10.79 -7.47
N LEU A 141 16.75 9.65 -6.90
CA LEU A 141 17.95 9.52 -6.07
C LEU A 141 19.23 9.41 -6.91
N ASP A 142 19.21 8.59 -7.97
CA ASP A 142 20.32 8.43 -8.91
C ASP A 142 19.82 8.30 -10.36
N PRO A 143 19.75 9.41 -11.11
CA PRO A 143 19.29 9.41 -12.50
C PRO A 143 20.23 8.68 -13.48
N LYS A 144 21.50 8.43 -13.08
CA LYS A 144 22.50 7.79 -13.95
C LYS A 144 22.49 6.26 -13.80
N LEU A 145 21.74 5.74 -12.84
CA LEU A 145 21.63 4.31 -12.58
C LEU A 145 20.89 3.62 -13.72
N LYS A 146 21.60 2.84 -14.54
CA LYS A 146 21.06 2.22 -15.78
C LYS A 146 19.96 1.22 -15.49
N GLU A 147 20.06 0.54 -14.35
CA GLU A 147 19.14 -0.48 -13.86
C GLU A 147 17.75 0.11 -13.58
N VAL A 148 17.69 1.37 -13.14
CA VAL A 148 16.42 2.07 -12.96
C VAL A 148 15.72 2.28 -14.30
N LYS A 149 16.48 2.70 -15.32
CA LYS A 149 15.93 2.91 -16.66
C LYS A 149 15.39 1.60 -17.24
N GLN A 150 16.13 0.51 -17.09
CA GLN A 150 15.70 -0.82 -17.54
C GLN A 150 14.45 -1.29 -16.76
N GLY A 151 14.44 -1.14 -15.44
CA GLY A 151 13.27 -1.49 -14.62
C GLY A 151 12.02 -0.69 -14.99
N LEU A 152 12.17 0.62 -15.24
CA LEU A 152 11.09 1.48 -15.72
C LEU A 152 10.57 1.05 -17.09
N GLU A 153 11.44 0.67 -18.01
CA GLU A 153 11.05 0.20 -19.34
C GLU A 153 10.22 -1.08 -19.23
N LEU A 154 10.71 -2.08 -18.48
CA LEU A 154 10.01 -3.35 -18.28
C LEU A 154 8.62 -3.15 -17.64
N VAL A 155 8.52 -2.37 -16.57
CA VAL A 155 7.24 -2.14 -15.88
C VAL A 155 6.25 -1.35 -16.75
N ASN A 156 6.73 -0.37 -17.53
CA ASN A 156 5.87 0.40 -18.42
C ASN A 156 5.33 -0.49 -19.55
N THR A 157 6.16 -1.33 -20.17
CA THR A 157 5.70 -2.28 -21.21
C THR A 157 4.62 -3.21 -20.68
N GLU A 158 4.77 -3.73 -19.46
CA GLU A 158 3.75 -4.60 -18.85
C GLU A 158 2.45 -3.86 -18.53
N ILE A 159 2.55 -2.63 -18.03
CA ILE A 159 1.39 -1.77 -17.78
C ILE A 159 0.64 -1.50 -19.10
N GLU A 160 1.36 -1.17 -20.16
CA GLU A 160 0.81 -0.94 -21.50
C GLU A 160 0.11 -2.17 -22.06
N ASP A 161 0.73 -3.36 -21.96
CA ASP A 161 0.11 -4.63 -22.37
C ASP A 161 -1.21 -4.89 -21.63
N LEU A 162 -1.24 -4.68 -20.30
CA LEU A 162 -2.47 -4.84 -19.53
C LEU A 162 -3.55 -3.82 -19.92
N HIS A 163 -3.17 -2.59 -20.24
CA HIS A 163 -4.10 -1.57 -20.74
C HIS A 163 -4.68 -1.94 -22.10
N GLN A 164 -3.84 -2.44 -23.02
CA GLN A 164 -4.32 -2.94 -24.30
C GLN A 164 -5.28 -4.11 -24.10
N LYS A 165 -4.90 -5.11 -23.30
CA LYS A 165 -5.75 -6.28 -23.01
C LYS A 165 -7.11 -5.88 -22.42
N LYS A 166 -7.15 -4.89 -21.52
CA LYS A 166 -8.39 -4.33 -20.98
C LYS A 166 -9.25 -3.67 -22.05
N THR A 167 -8.63 -3.03 -23.04
CA THR A 167 -9.32 -2.37 -24.16
C THR A 167 -9.91 -3.41 -25.11
N TRP A 168 -9.16 -4.46 -25.46
CA TRP A 168 -9.62 -5.59 -26.29
C TRP A 168 -10.80 -6.35 -25.67
N LEU A 169 -10.88 -6.42 -24.34
CA LEU A 169 -11.97 -7.07 -23.63
C LEU A 169 -13.27 -6.24 -23.58
N LYS A 170 -13.30 -5.04 -24.18
CA LYS A 170 -14.55 -4.27 -24.29
C LYS A 170 -15.47 -4.89 -25.36
N PRO A 171 -16.74 -5.17 -25.04
CA PRO A 171 -17.68 -5.81 -25.96
C PRO A 171 -17.88 -5.04 -27.27
N GLU A 172 -17.73 -3.71 -27.25
CA GLU A 172 -17.83 -2.84 -28.43
C GLU A 172 -16.80 -3.16 -29.53
N MET A 173 -15.61 -3.70 -29.18
CA MET A 173 -14.61 -4.11 -30.17
C MET A 173 -14.80 -5.55 -30.65
N LEU A 174 -15.41 -6.40 -29.81
CA LEU A 174 -15.75 -7.78 -30.19
C LEU A 174 -16.85 -7.82 -31.25
N VAL A 175 -17.83 -6.92 -31.18
CA VAL A 175 -18.92 -6.82 -32.16
C VAL A 175 -18.39 -6.47 -33.56
N LYS A 176 -17.47 -5.50 -33.67
CA LYS A 176 -16.87 -5.10 -34.97
C LYS A 176 -16.05 -6.22 -35.62
N SER A 177 -15.38 -7.06 -34.84
CA SER A 177 -14.63 -8.21 -35.37
C SER A 177 -15.55 -9.31 -35.88
N VAL A 178 -16.72 -9.52 -35.28
CA VAL A 178 -17.69 -10.54 -35.70
C VAL A 178 -18.47 -10.07 -36.94
N GLU A 179 -18.83 -8.79 -37.01
CA GLU A 179 -19.50 -8.19 -38.17
C GLU A 179 -18.61 -8.21 -39.44
N GLY A 180 -17.30 -7.99 -39.30
CA GLY A 180 -16.35 -8.13 -40.41
C GLY A 180 -16.25 -9.56 -40.96
N ILE A 181 -16.34 -10.57 -40.09
CA ILE A 181 -16.32 -11.99 -40.49
C ILE A 181 -17.65 -12.39 -41.16
N ALA A 182 -18.79 -11.89 -40.67
CA ALA A 182 -20.09 -12.15 -41.29
C ALA A 182 -20.19 -11.55 -42.71
N THR A 183 -19.66 -10.34 -42.91
CA THR A 183 -19.68 -9.66 -44.20
C THR A 183 -18.74 -10.31 -45.23
N ALA A 184 -17.57 -10.80 -44.80
CA ALA A 184 -16.65 -11.54 -45.67
C ALA A 184 -17.21 -12.90 -46.16
N ARG A 185 -18.17 -13.48 -45.43
CA ARG A 185 -18.83 -14.73 -45.81
C ARG A 185 -19.98 -14.52 -46.81
N ALA A 186 -20.63 -13.36 -46.79
CA ALA A 186 -21.73 -13.01 -47.69
C ALA A 186 -21.29 -12.59 -49.11
N VAL A 187 -20.02 -12.20 -49.28
CA VAL A 187 -19.45 -11.83 -50.60
C VAL A 187 -18.90 -13.06 -51.35
N ARG A 188 -18.89 -14.24 -50.72
CA ARG A 188 -18.33 -15.48 -51.28
C ARG A 188 -19.39 -16.53 -51.66
N THR A 189 -20.64 -16.10 -51.84
CA THR A 189 -21.78 -16.86 -52.40
C THR A 189 -22.31 -16.14 -53.63
#